data_AF-A0A0U3WG19-F1
#
_entry.id   AF-A0A0U3WG19-F1
#
_cell.length_a   1.000
_cell.length_b   1.000
_cell.length_c   1.000
_cell.angle_alpha   90.00
_cell.angle_beta   90.00
_cell.angle_gamma   90.00
#
_symmetry.space_group_name_H-M   'P 1'
#
loop_
_entity.id
_entity.type
_entity.pdbx_description
1 polymer ?
#
loop_
_entity_poly.entity_id
_entity_poly.type
_entity_poly.pdbx_seq_one_letter_code
_entity_poly.pdbx_strand_id
1 'polypeptide(L)'
;MQTLISLTNGLSVVALLAFIILVAMVSKEGQDERAQYMGYKLYSFLFTLLFIGLSLIVFITGWQSIDYVLLRVFITTLMSITIVVGLVYWLIIRRNI
;
A
#
# COMPACT_ATOMS: atom_id res chain seq x y z
N MET A 1 22.04 -8.83 -1.56
CA MET A 1 21.19 -8.53 -0.37
C MET A 1 21.20 -7.05 -0.01
N GLN A 2 22.36 -6.40 0.16
CA GLN A 2 22.43 -4.97 0.49
C GLN A 2 21.70 -4.06 -0.51
N THR A 3 21.85 -4.29 -1.81
CA THR A 3 21.16 -3.53 -2.86
C THR A 3 19.64 -3.60 -2.74
N LEU A 4 19.09 -4.80 -2.51
CA LEU A 4 17.66 -5.05 -2.34
C LEU A 4 17.12 -4.32 -1.08
N ILE A 5 17.88 -4.34 0.01
CA ILE A 5 17.55 -3.62 1.25
C ILE A 5 17.55 -2.11 1.01
N SER A 6 18.57 -1.56 0.35
CA SER A 6 18.66 -0.13 0.04
C SER A 6 17.50 0.33 -0.84
N LEU A 7 17.11 -0.47 -1.85
CA LEU A 7 15.93 -0.18 -2.68
C LEU A 7 14.64 -0.19 -1.86
N THR A 8 14.46 -1.18 -1.00
CA THR A 8 13.27 -1.30 -0.13
C THR A 8 13.16 -0.12 0.84
N ASN A 9 14.27 0.31 1.40
CA ASN A 9 14.32 1.50 2.26
C ASN A 9 13.97 2.76 1.47
N GLY A 10 14.51 2.93 0.26
CA GLY A 10 14.15 4.04 -0.62
C GLY A 10 12.66 4.05 -0.96
N LEU A 11 12.09 2.89 -1.29
CA LEU A 11 10.66 2.73 -1.53
C LEU A 11 9.82 3.09 -0.29
N SER A 12 10.30 2.75 0.91
CA SER A 12 9.62 3.06 2.16
C SER A 12 9.54 4.58 2.41
N VAL A 13 10.59 5.33 2.06
CA VAL A 13 10.58 6.80 2.12
C VAL A 13 9.57 7.37 1.13
N VAL A 14 9.53 6.86 -0.10
CA VAL A 14 8.53 7.26 -1.11
C VAL A 14 7.12 6.96 -0.62
N ALA A 15 6.89 5.79 -0.02
CA ALA A 15 5.60 5.42 0.55
C ALA A 15 5.20 6.34 1.71
N LEU A 16 6.13 6.75 2.57
CA LEU A 16 5.85 7.72 3.62
C LEU A 16 5.37 9.07 3.05
N LEU A 17 6.06 9.58 2.01
CA LEU A 17 5.63 10.80 1.33
C LEU A 17 4.24 10.63 0.68
N ALA A 18 4.01 9.50 0.02
CA ALA A 18 2.72 9.18 -0.59
C ALA A 18 1.59 9.10 0.46
N PHE A 19 1.88 8.54 1.64
CA PHE A 19 0.94 8.49 2.76
C PHE A 19 0.56 9.89 3.24
N ILE A 20 1.54 10.78 3.44
CA ILE A 20 1.29 12.16 3.86
C ILE A 20 0.40 12.89 2.83
N ILE A 21 0.71 12.73 1.54
CA ILE A 21 -0.09 13.32 0.46
C ILE A 21 -1.51 12.75 0.48
N LEU A 22 -1.67 11.43 0.59
CA LEU A 22 -2.97 10.76 0.61
C LEU A 22 -3.82 11.24 1.79
N VAL A 23 -3.25 11.32 2.99
CA VAL A 23 -3.95 11.85 4.17
C VAL A 23 -4.37 13.30 3.93
N ALA A 24 -3.46 14.15 3.46
CA ALA A 24 -3.77 15.56 3.20
C ALA A 24 -4.87 15.74 2.14
N MET A 25 -4.94 14.85 1.14
CA MET A 25 -5.99 14.87 0.12
C MET A 25 -7.34 14.39 0.67
N VAL A 26 -7.35 13.26 1.39
CA VAL A 26 -8.58 12.69 1.97
C VAL A 26 -9.16 13.63 3.02
N SER A 27 -8.34 14.26 3.87
CA SER A 27 -8.79 15.22 4.88
C SER A 27 -9.38 16.51 4.30
N LYS A 28 -9.13 16.80 3.01
CA LYS A 28 -9.73 17.96 2.33
C LYS A 28 -11.08 17.64 1.70
N GLU A 29 -11.45 16.37 1.57
CA GLU A 29 -12.79 16.01 1.10
C GLU A 29 -13.83 16.28 2.20
N GLY A 30 -15.02 16.72 1.80
CA GLY A 30 -16.13 16.99 2.71
C GLY A 30 -16.68 15.72 3.37
N GLN A 31 -17.72 15.86 4.20
CA GLN A 31 -18.39 14.72 4.86
C GLN A 31 -19.61 14.20 4.08
N ASP A 32 -19.74 14.58 2.81
CA ASP A 32 -20.87 14.19 1.97
C ASP A 32 -20.87 12.69 1.65
N GLU A 33 -22.03 12.15 1.28
CA GLU A 33 -22.20 10.73 0.92
C GLU A 33 -21.20 10.26 -0.16
N ARG A 34 -20.82 11.16 -1.08
CA ARG A 34 -19.82 10.89 -2.12
C ARG A 34 -18.44 10.63 -1.53
N ALA A 35 -18.00 11.45 -0.58
CA ALA A 35 -16.70 11.30 0.06
C ALA A 35 -16.63 10.02 0.90
N GLN A 36 -17.73 9.68 1.59
CA GLN A 36 -17.84 8.40 2.32
C GLN A 36 -17.74 7.20 1.38
N TYR A 37 -18.43 7.25 0.23
CA TYR A 37 -18.37 6.19 -0.79
C TYR A 37 -16.98 6.05 -1.42
N MET A 38 -16.30 7.17 -1.72
CA MET A 38 -14.92 7.15 -2.20
C MET A 38 -13.97 6.56 -1.17
N GLY A 39 -14.11 6.93 0.11
CA GLY A 39 -13.34 6.37 1.21
C GLY A 39 -13.52 4.87 1.35
N TYR A 40 -14.77 4.38 1.27
CA TYR A 40 -15.07 2.94 1.29
C TYR A 40 -14.41 2.20 0.11
N LYS A 41 -14.49 2.76 -1.10
CA LYS A 41 -13.83 2.19 -2.28
C LYS A 41 -12.32 2.12 -2.12
N LEU A 42 -11.69 3.18 -1.63
CA LEU A 42 -10.25 3.22 -1.37
C LEU A 42 -9.88 2.15 -0.34
N TYR A 43 -10.59 2.10 0.80
CA TYR A 43 -10.34 1.13 1.86
C TYR A 43 -10.50 -0.32 1.35
N SER A 44 -11.62 -0.64 0.72
CA SER A 44 -11.90 -1.98 0.21
C SER A 44 -10.84 -2.45 -0.78
N PHE A 45 -10.41 -1.57 -1.69
CA PHE A 45 -9.33 -1.86 -2.63
C PHE A 45 -8.00 -2.14 -1.92
N LEU A 46 -7.58 -1.25 -1.01
CA LEU A 46 -6.33 -1.39 -0.27
C LEU A 46 -6.30 -2.63 0.60
N PHE A 47 -7.39 -2.90 1.30
CA PHE A 47 -7.56 -4.09 2.12
C PHE A 47 -7.42 -5.35 1.27
N THR A 48 -8.13 -5.43 0.14
CA THR A 48 -8.07 -6.59 -0.76
C THR A 48 -6.66 -6.80 -1.31
N LEU A 49 -6.01 -5.73 -1.78
CA LEU A 49 -4.64 -5.78 -2.29
C LEU A 49 -3.66 -6.30 -1.24
N LEU A 50 -3.75 -5.79 -0.02
CA LEU A 50 -2.89 -6.18 1.09
C LEU A 50 -3.10 -7.63 1.50
N PHE A 51 -4.35 -8.10 1.56
CA PHE A 51 -4.67 -9.49 1.90
C PHE A 51 -4.18 -10.47 0.84
N ILE A 52 -4.34 -10.16 -0.45
CA ILE A 52 -3.81 -10.98 -1.55
C ILE A 52 -2.28 -11.06 -1.43
N GLY A 53 -1.61 -9.92 -1.22
CA GLY A 53 -0.16 -9.89 -1.07
C GLY A 53 0.34 -10.67 0.14
N LEU A 54 -0.30 -10.53 1.30
CA LEU A 54 0.04 -11.28 2.50
C LEU A 54 -0.19 -12.78 2.33
N SER A 55 -1.31 -13.17 1.72
CA SER A 55 -1.62 -14.57 1.42
C SER A 55 -0.54 -15.20 0.54
N LEU A 56 -0.06 -14.46 -0.48
CA LEU A 56 1.02 -14.90 -1.34
C LEU A 56 2.34 -15.05 -0.59
N ILE A 57 2.69 -14.11 0.30
CA ILE A 57 3.89 -14.22 1.14
C ILE A 57 3.81 -15.47 2.02
N VAL A 58 2.69 -15.68 2.72
CA VAL A 58 2.47 -16.86 3.58
C VAL A 58 2.59 -18.15 2.77
N PHE A 59 1.96 -18.21 1.60
CA PHE A 59 2.03 -19.36 0.71
C PHE A 59 3.47 -19.71 0.31
N ILE A 60 4.27 -18.71 -0.10
CA ILE A 60 5.68 -18.93 -0.47
C ILE A 60 6.50 -19.36 0.74
N THR A 61 6.31 -18.75 1.91
CA THR A 61 7.03 -19.14 3.14
C THR A 61 6.68 -20.55 3.61
N GLY A 62 5.50 -21.06 3.27
CA GLY A 62 5.12 -22.46 3.53
C GLY A 62 5.80 -23.45 2.59
N TRP A 63 6.19 -23.02 1.38
CA TRP A 63 6.83 -23.87 0.38
C TRP A 63 8.36 -23.89 0.49
N GLN A 64 8.97 -22.78 0.90
CA GLN A 64 10.42 -22.64 1.04
C GLN A 64 10.78 -21.92 2.33
N SER A 65 11.85 -22.38 2.98
CA SER A 65 12.44 -21.68 4.12
C SER A 65 13.03 -20.35 3.65
N ILE A 66 12.38 -19.26 4.06
CA ILE A 66 12.85 -17.89 3.80
C ILE A 66 13.52 -17.35 5.06
N ASP A 67 14.66 -16.69 4.89
CA ASP A 67 15.33 -15.98 5.98
C ASP A 67 14.55 -14.75 6.44
N TYR A 68 14.70 -14.39 7.71
CA TYR A 68 13.98 -13.26 8.30
C TYR A 68 14.22 -11.93 7.55
N VAL A 69 15.42 -11.72 7.00
CA VAL A 69 15.77 -10.47 6.32
C VAL A 69 14.98 -10.35 5.02
N LEU A 70 14.89 -11.42 4.23
CA LEU A 70 14.11 -11.43 3.00
C LEU A 70 12.60 -11.32 3.28
N LEU A 71 12.10 -12.01 4.31
CA LEU A 71 10.70 -11.87 4.74
C LEU A 71 10.36 -10.42 5.09
N ARG A 72 11.23 -9.76 5.86
CA ARG A 72 11.09 -8.35 6.20
C ARG A 72 11.02 -7.49 4.96
N VAL A 73 11.90 -7.73 3.98
CA VAL A 73 11.90 -6.99 2.72
C VAL A 73 10.58 -7.16 1.97
N PHE A 74 10.05 -8.39 1.86
CA PHE A 74 8.76 -8.63 1.20
C PHE A 74 7.61 -7.90 1.87
N ILE A 75 7.51 -7.97 3.20
CA ILE A 75 6.44 -7.29 3.95
C ILE A 75 6.58 -5.77 3.79
N THR A 76 7.77 -5.21 3.98
CA THR A 76 7.98 -3.76 3.84
C THR A 76 7.69 -3.28 2.43
N THR A 77 8.06 -4.06 1.41
CA THR A 77 7.77 -3.76 0.01
C THR A 77 6.27 -3.79 -0.26
N LEU A 78 5.56 -4.82 0.22
CA LEU A 78 4.11 -4.94 0.07
C LEU A 78 3.37 -3.75 0.69
N MET A 79 3.72 -3.38 1.93
CA MET A 79 3.12 -2.23 2.62
C MET A 79 3.39 -0.94 1.85
N SER A 80 4.62 -0.74 1.38
CA SER A 80 5.01 0.46 0.63
C SER A 80 4.28 0.58 -0.70
N ILE A 81 4.20 -0.51 -1.47
CA ILE A 81 3.46 -0.57 -2.73
C ILE A 81 1.98 -0.31 -2.47
N THR A 82 1.40 -0.91 -1.42
CA THR A 82 -0.02 -0.72 -1.08
C THR A 82 -0.36 0.76 -0.90
N ILE A 83 0.49 1.52 -0.19
CA ILE A 83 0.30 2.96 0.01
C ILE A 83 0.43 3.72 -1.32
N VAL A 84 1.48 3.44 -2.11
CA VAL A 84 1.73 4.14 -3.38
C VAL A 84 0.59 3.89 -4.38
N VAL A 85 0.14 2.64 -4.51
CA VAL A 85 -1.00 2.28 -5.34
C VAL A 85 -2.28 2.91 -4.80
N GLY A 86 -2.44 3.02 -3.48
CA GLY A 86 -3.55 3.75 -2.85
C GLY A 86 -3.65 5.19 -3.26
N LEU A 87 -2.51 5.91 -3.30
CA LEU A 87 -2.46 7.28 -3.78
C LEU A 87 -2.88 7.39 -5.26
N VAL A 88 -2.35 6.52 -6.11
CA VAL A 88 -2.72 6.49 -7.53
C VAL A 88 -4.21 6.18 -7.70
N TYR A 89 -4.72 5.20 -6.97
CA TYR A 89 -6.13 4.82 -7.02
C TYR A 89 -7.04 5.95 -6.52
N TRP A 90 -6.65 6.64 -5.45
CA TRP A 90 -7.35 7.83 -4.94
C TRP A 90 -7.49 8.91 -6.02
N LEU A 91 -6.40 9.20 -6.75
CA LEU A 91 -6.42 10.16 -7.86
C LEU A 91 -7.37 9.74 -8.99
N ILE A 92 -7.45 8.43 -9.27
CA ILE A 92 -8.34 7.89 -10.30
C ILE A 92 -9.80 8.03 -9.88
N ILE A 93 -10.17 7.62 -8.65
CA ILE A 93 -11.57 7.68 -8.21
C ILE A 93 -12.06 9.11 -8.08
N ARG A 94 -11.21 10.03 -7.60
CA ARG A 94 -11.54 11.45 -7.48
C ARG A 94 -11.77 12.13 -8.82
N ARG A 95 -11.16 11.62 -9.90
CA ARG A 95 -11.36 12.14 -11.25
C ARG A 95 -12.64 11.62 -11.91
N ASN A 96 -13.10 10.44 -11.51
CA ASN A 96 -14.19 9.72 -12.16
C ASN A 96 -15.55 9.88 -11.46
N ILE A 97 -15.59 10.47 -10.26
CA ILE A 97 -16.79 10.68 -9.41
C ILE A 97 -16.96 12.18 -9.20
#